data_AF-A0A9X2JQU3-F1
#
_entry.id   AF-A0A9X2JQU3-F1
#
_cell.length_a   1.000
_cell.length_b   1.000
_cell.length_c   1.000
_cell.angle_alpha   90.00
_cell.angle_beta   90.00
_cell.angle_gamma   90.00
#
_symmetry.space_group_name_H-M   'P 1'
#
loop_
_entity.id
_entity.type
_entity.pdbx_description
1 polymer ?
#
loop_
_entity_poly.entity_id
_entity_poly.type
_entity_poly.pdbx_seq_one_letter_code
_entity_poly.pdbx_strand_id
1 'polypeptide(L)'
;MTVTLETLEGRLLAQRKVLAHLLAALDGAEGDALREYVRDRSHMSAAEEDPGAVPGEGLSIEGALADEMHHISEAAEAHRKAR
;
A
#
# COMPACT_ATOMS: atom_id res chain seq x y z
N MET A 1 11.12 -21.54 12.16
CA MET A 1 11.88 -20.32 11.82
C MET A 1 11.43 -19.20 12.73
N THR A 2 12.36 -18.49 13.36
CA THR A 2 12.05 -17.30 14.16
C THR A 2 11.75 -16.14 13.21
N VAL A 3 10.67 -15.40 13.45
CA VAL A 3 10.36 -14.16 12.71
C VAL A 3 11.23 -13.05 13.29
N THR A 4 12.09 -12.47 12.46
CA THR A 4 12.82 -11.23 12.74
C THR A 4 12.25 -10.07 11.90
N LEU A 5 12.62 -8.83 12.23
CA LEU A 5 12.21 -7.65 11.45
C LEU A 5 12.64 -7.77 9.98
N GLU A 6 13.86 -8.24 9.71
CA GLU A 6 14.39 -8.42 8.36
C GLU A 6 13.59 -9.48 7.59
N THR A 7 13.22 -10.58 8.26
CA THR A 7 12.38 -11.60 7.61
C THR A 7 10.95 -11.11 7.35
N LEU A 8 10.43 -10.21 8.19
CA LEU A 8 9.12 -9.60 7.99
C LEU A 8 9.14 -8.61 6.83
N GLU A 9 10.16 -7.75 6.76
CA GLU A 9 10.39 -6.83 5.65
C GLU A 9 10.50 -7.58 4.31
N GLY A 10 11.32 -8.64 4.26
CA GLY A 10 11.44 -9.46 3.06
C GLY A 10 10.11 -10.08 2.61
N ARG A 11 9.26 -10.50 3.56
CA ARG A 11 7.92 -11.02 3.26
C ARG A 11 6.98 -9.93 2.75
N LEU A 12 6.98 -8.74 3.36
CA LEU A 12 6.18 -7.60 2.91
C LEU A 12 6.58 -7.16 1.49
N LEU A 13 7.88 -7.02 1.22
CA LEU A 13 8.38 -6.68 -0.11
C LEU A 13 8.01 -7.73 -1.17
N ALA A 14 8.03 -9.02 -0.82
CA ALA A 14 7.58 -10.07 -1.72
C ALA A 14 6.09 -9.93 -2.07
N GLN A 15 5.24 -9.65 -1.08
CA GLN A 15 3.81 -9.42 -1.30
C GLN A 15 3.58 -8.17 -2.17
N ARG A 16 4.27 -7.06 -1.87
CA ARG A 16 4.21 -5.82 -2.67
C ARG A 16 4.47 -6.09 -4.15
N LYS A 17 5.56 -6.82 -4.45
CA LYS A 17 5.96 -7.15 -5.82
C LYS A 17 4.88 -7.95 -6.55
N VAL A 18 4.31 -8.97 -5.89
CA VAL A 18 3.25 -9.79 -6.49
C VAL A 18 2.00 -8.95 -6.74
N LEU A 19 1.56 -8.17 -5.76
CA LEU A 19 0.36 -7.34 -5.86
C LEU A 19 0.50 -6.27 -6.95
N ALA A 20 1.65 -5.59 -7.01
CA ALA A 20 1.92 -4.60 -8.06
C ALA A 20 1.90 -5.21 -9.46
N HIS A 21 2.46 -6.42 -9.62
CA HIS A 21 2.44 -7.12 -10.90
C HIS A 21 1.02 -7.50 -11.33
N LEU A 22 0.22 -8.04 -10.40
CA LEU A 22 -1.19 -8.37 -10.66
C LEU A 22 -1.99 -7.11 -11.02
N LEU A 23 -1.83 -6.02 -10.27
CA LEU A 23 -2.54 -4.76 -10.52
C LEU A 23 -2.19 -4.14 -11.88
N ALA A 24 -0.93 -4.27 -12.31
CA ALA A 24 -0.46 -3.81 -13.61
C ALA A 24 -0.98 -4.66 -14.78
N ALA A 25 -1.25 -5.95 -14.55
CA ALA A 25 -1.69 -6.89 -15.57
C ALA A 25 -3.21 -6.87 -15.83
N LEU A 26 -4.00 -6.34 -14.89
CA LEU A 26 -5.46 -6.25 -15.01
C LEU A 26 -5.86 -5.07 -15.90
N ASP A 27 -6.49 -5.37 -17.03
CA ASP A 27 -7.06 -4.39 -17.96
C ASP A 27 -8.60 -4.31 -17.80
N GLY A 28 -9.23 -3.28 -18.35
CA GLY A 28 -10.69 -3.10 -18.30
C GLY A 28 -11.22 -2.49 -16.99
N ALA A 29 -12.55 -2.47 -16.86
CA ALA A 29 -13.26 -1.74 -15.81
C ALA A 29 -12.92 -2.26 -14.39
N GLU A 30 -12.75 -3.57 -14.23
CA GLU A 30 -12.37 -4.19 -12.96
C GLU A 30 -10.95 -3.81 -12.55
N GLY A 31 -10.02 -3.74 -13.52
CA GLY A 31 -8.66 -3.27 -13.28
C GLY A 31 -8.63 -1.79 -12.89
N ASP A 32 -9.44 -0.97 -13.53
CA ASP A 32 -9.57 0.45 -13.20
C ASP A 32 -10.16 0.67 -11.80
N ALA A 33 -11.23 -0.05 -11.47
CA ALA A 33 -11.85 0.00 -10.15
C ALA A 33 -10.89 -0.45 -9.03
N LEU A 34 -10.09 -1.50 -9.26
CA LEU A 34 -9.11 -1.94 -8.28
C LEU A 34 -7.97 -0.93 -8.11
N ARG A 35 -7.50 -0.29 -9.19
CA ARG A 35 -6.50 0.78 -9.10
C ARG A 35 -7.03 2.00 -8.34
N GLU A 36 -8.28 2.38 -8.57
CA GLU A 36 -8.95 3.45 -7.82
C GLU A 36 -9.06 3.09 -6.34
N TYR A 37 -9.53 1.88 -6.02
CA TYR A 37 -9.58 1.39 -4.64
C TYR A 37 -8.24 1.48 -3.91
N VAL A 38 -7.14 1.14 -4.60
CA VAL A 38 -5.79 1.19 -4.02
C VAL A 38 -5.34 2.63 -3.78
N ARG A 39 -5.57 3.52 -4.76
CA ARG A 39 -5.24 4.95 -4.66
C ARG A 39 -6.02 5.65 -3.55
N ASP A 40 -7.29 5.31 -3.39
CA ASP A 40 -8.15 5.89 -2.34
C ASP A 40 -7.70 5.55 -0.93
N ARG A 41 -6.93 4.47 -0.78
CA ARG A 41 -6.37 4.01 0.50
C ARG A 41 -4.89 4.33 0.66
N SER A 42 -4.26 4.94 -0.33
CA SER A 42 -2.85 5.32 -0.28
C SER A 42 -2.59 6.64 0.44
N HIS A 43 -3.60 7.16 1.14
CA HIS A 43 -3.52 8.39 1.90
C HIS A 43 -4.25 8.21 3.23
N MET A 44 -3.68 8.72 4.31
CA MET A 44 -4.38 8.82 5.57
C MET A 44 -5.48 9.87 5.41
N SER A 45 -6.74 9.50 5.62
CA SER A 45 -7.81 10.47 5.73
C SER A 45 -7.61 11.20 7.05
N ALA A 46 -7.12 12.44 7.00
CA ALA A 46 -6.92 13.30 8.16
C ALA A 46 -8.29 13.74 8.72
N ALA A 47 -9.05 12.80 9.26
CA ALA A 47 -10.19 13.12 10.11
C ALA A 47 -9.63 13.54 11.47
N GLU A 48 -9.54 14.86 11.67
CA GLU A 48 -9.25 15.52 12.95
C GLU A 48 -7.97 15.03 13.67
N GLU A 49 -6.80 15.47 13.19
CA GLU A 49 -5.64 15.59 14.06
C GLU A 49 -5.92 16.69 15.10
N ASP A 50 -6.47 16.31 16.26
CA ASP A 50 -6.54 17.16 17.44
C ASP A 50 -5.10 17.57 17.84
N PRO A 51 -4.74 18.88 17.83
CA PRO A 51 -3.38 19.38 18.06
C PRO A 51 -2.85 19.19 19.50
N GLY A 52 -3.39 18.22 20.25
CA GLY A 52 -2.92 17.75 21.55
C GLY A 52 -2.95 16.24 21.76
N ALA A 53 -3.41 15.45 20.77
CA ALA A 53 -3.48 14.00 20.90
C ALA A 53 -2.12 13.35 20.60
N VAL A 54 -1.56 12.61 21.57
CA VAL A 54 -0.40 11.76 21.34
C VAL A 54 -0.83 10.65 20.36
N PRO A 55 -0.16 10.46 19.21
CA PRO A 55 -0.55 9.41 18.28
C PRO A 55 -0.46 8.04 18.98
N GLY A 56 -1.60 7.36 19.10
CA GLY A 56 -1.64 6.00 19.63
C GLY A 56 -1.03 5.00 18.63
N GLU A 57 -0.66 3.80 19.09
CA GLU A 57 -0.17 2.72 18.20
C GLU A 57 -1.12 2.43 17.02
N GLY A 58 -2.43 2.67 17.16
CA GLY A 58 -3.39 2.57 16.06
C GLY A 58 -3.11 3.51 14.87
N LEU A 59 -2.66 4.75 15.12
CA LEU A 59 -2.25 5.69 14.06
C LEU A 59 -1.03 5.17 13.29
N SER A 60 -0.16 4.37 13.94
CA SER A 60 1.02 3.78 13.28
C SER A 60 0.66 2.68 12.27
N ILE A 61 -0.39 1.90 12.54
CA ILE A 61 -0.80 0.79 11.67
C ILE A 61 -1.53 1.34 10.44
N GLU A 62 -2.42 2.31 10.63
CA GLU A 62 -3.17 2.93 9.53
C GLU A 62 -2.24 3.71 8.59
N GLY A 63 -1.25 4.42 9.13
CA GLY A 63 -0.20 5.05 8.34
C GLY A 63 0.64 4.03 7.56
N ALA A 64 1.10 2.95 8.22
CA ALA A 64 1.86 1.90 7.54
C ALA A 64 1.05 1.20 6.44
N LEU A 65 -0.27 1.05 6.62
CA LEU A 65 -1.16 0.53 5.58
C LEU A 65 -1.27 1.50 4.41
N ALA A 66 -1.47 2.79 4.66
CA ALA A 66 -1.54 3.80 3.61
C ALA A 66 -0.23 3.88 2.80
N ASP A 67 0.92 3.84 3.49
CA ASP A 67 2.23 3.80 2.86
C ASP A 67 2.41 2.57 1.97
N GLU A 68 2.00 1.38 2.44
CA GLU A 68 2.08 0.16 1.64
C GLU A 68 1.18 0.23 0.40
N MET A 69 -0.04 0.75 0.54
CA MET A 69 -0.96 0.95 -0.58
C MET A 69 -0.39 1.94 -1.62
N HIS A 70 0.29 3.00 -1.17
CA HIS A 70 1.01 3.93 -2.02
C HIS A 70 2.11 3.23 -2.82
N HIS A 71 2.99 2.49 -2.14
CA HIS A 71 4.09 1.76 -2.78
C HIS A 71 3.61 0.71 -3.80
N ILE A 72 2.49 0.02 -3.53
CA ILE A 72 1.88 -0.91 -4.48
C ILE A 72 1.41 -0.16 -5.74
N SER A 73 0.73 0.99 -5.57
CA SER A 73 0.26 1.81 -6.68
C SER A 73 1.40 2.30 -7.57
N GLU A 74 2.47 2.85 -6.98
CA GLU A 74 3.64 3.33 -7.73
C GLU A 74 4.33 2.21 -8.51
N ALA A 75 4.54 1.05 -7.87
CA ALA A 75 5.16 -0.09 -8.51
C ALA A 75 4.31 -0.63 -9.68
N ALA A 76 2.98 -0.68 -9.52
CA ALA A 76 2.07 -1.09 -10.58
C ALA A 76 2.11 -0.13 -11.77
N GLU A 77 2.11 1.19 -11.51
CA GLU A 77 2.26 2.20 -12.57
C GLU A 77 3.58 2.08 -13.32
N ALA A 78 4.70 1.84 -12.61
CA ALA A 78 6.00 1.62 -13.21
C ALA A 78 5.98 0.39 -14.14
N HIS A 79 5.37 -0.72 -13.72
CA HIS A 79 5.23 -1.91 -14.55
C HIS A 79 4.41 -1.67 -15.82
N ARG A 80 3.31 -0.90 -15.74
CA ARG A 80 2.52 -0.58 -16.93
C ARG A 80 3.25 0.33 -17.92
N LYS A 81 4.04 1.29 -17.44
CA LYS A 81 4.84 2.18 -18.29
C LYS A 81 5.97 1.45 -19.03
N ALA A 82 6.41 0.32 -18.48
CA ALA A 82 7.46 -0.51 -19.07
C ALA A 82 6.93 -1.58 -20.06
N ARG A 83 5.61 -1.71 -20.21
CA ARG A 83 4.94 -2.62 -21.15
C ARG A 83 4.70 -1.93 -22.50
#